data_AF-A0AAD7SHS1-F1
#
_entry.id   AF-A0AAD7SHS1-F1
#
_cell.length_a   1.000
_cell.length_b   1.000
_cell.length_c   1.000
_cell.angle_alpha   90.00
_cell.angle_beta   90.00
_cell.angle_gamma   90.00
#
_symmetry.space_group_name_H-M   'P 1'
#
loop_
_entity.id
_entity.type
_entity.pdbx_description
1 polymer ?
#
loop_
_entity_poly.entity_id
_entity_poly.type
_entity_poly.pdbx_seq_one_letter_code
_entity_poly.pdbx_strand_id
1 'polypeptide(L)'
;MLKPAASKTFEEYAQQIFIPYMSTKLQTVSRLDLVWDTYLADSLKGSTRAKRGQGVRRRVVAAAAIPGNWQNFLRVDSNKTELFRFLSAALMEWFDQEDKQLVITDGEAVLSKPLLPDLTSLAPCNHEEADSRMLLTQTSMDTMQYSSGL
;
A
#
# COMPACT_ATOMS: atom_id res chain seq x y z
N MET A 1 -4.00 6.38 6.58
CA MET A 1 -3.16 5.30 7.17
C MET A 1 -3.82 4.76 8.43
N LEU A 2 -3.87 3.43 8.56
CA LEU A 2 -4.39 2.75 9.75
C LEU A 2 -3.58 3.17 10.98
N LYS A 3 -4.26 3.40 12.12
CA LYS A 3 -3.55 3.73 13.36
C LYS A 3 -2.90 2.46 13.93
N PRO A 4 -1.69 2.55 14.50
CA PRO A 4 -0.98 1.38 15.02
C PRO A 4 -1.54 0.79 16.31
N ALA A 5 -2.61 1.37 16.88
CA ALA A 5 -3.27 0.88 18.08
C ALA A 5 -2.25 0.57 19.21
N ALA A 6 -2.22 -0.67 19.70
CA ALA A 6 -1.33 -1.13 20.76
C ALA A 6 0.01 -1.70 20.27
N SER A 7 0.26 -1.72 18.95
CA SER A 7 1.51 -2.25 18.39
C SER A 7 2.72 -1.45 18.84
N LYS A 8 3.74 -2.15 19.32
CA LYS A 8 4.97 -1.56 19.86
C LYS A 8 6.00 -1.35 18.76
N THR A 9 6.05 -2.23 17.76
CA THR A 9 7.02 -2.20 16.66
C THR A 9 6.34 -2.12 15.30
N PHE A 10 7.09 -1.75 14.26
CA PHE A 10 6.55 -1.74 12.89
C PHE A 10 6.18 -3.14 12.40
N GLU A 11 6.91 -4.18 12.83
CA GLU A 11 6.55 -5.57 12.57
C GLU A 11 5.22 -5.95 13.22
N GLU A 12 5.03 -5.65 14.51
CA GLU A 12 3.75 -5.90 15.18
C GLU A 12 2.61 -5.14 14.49
N TYR A 13 2.85 -3.90 14.06
CA TYR A 13 1.88 -3.12 13.31
C TYR A 13 1.49 -3.79 11.98
N ALA A 14 2.48 -4.28 11.22
CA ALA A 14 2.22 -4.97 9.97
C ALA A 14 1.38 -6.24 10.20
N GLN A 15 1.78 -7.07 11.16
CA GLN A 15 1.18 -8.38 11.40
C GLN A 15 -0.18 -8.32 12.10
N GLN A 16 -0.38 -7.38 13.03
CA GLN A 16 -1.58 -7.33 13.86
C GLN A 16 -2.66 -6.40 13.31
N ILE A 17 -2.27 -5.41 12.50
CA ILE A 17 -3.20 -4.36 12.04
C ILE A 17 -3.29 -4.34 10.52
N PHE A 18 -2.16 -4.12 9.84
CA PHE A 18 -2.17 -3.84 8.41
C PHE A 18 -2.56 -5.06 7.57
N ILE A 19 -1.87 -6.19 7.74
CA ILE A 19 -2.14 -7.42 7.00
C ILE A 19 -3.56 -7.95 7.28
N PRO A 20 -4.04 -8.06 8.54
CA PRO A 20 -5.42 -8.49 8.79
C PRO A 20 -6.48 -7.61 8.15
N TYR A 21 -6.25 -6.29 8.10
CA TYR A 21 -7.14 -5.36 7.42
C TYR A 21 -7.16 -5.61 5.91
N MET A 22 -5.99 -5.77 5.27
CA MET A 22 -5.90 -6.13 3.85
C MET A 22 -6.56 -7.48 3.56
N SER A 23 -6.32 -8.49 4.40
CA SER A 23 -6.91 -9.83 4.29
C SER A 23 -8.44 -9.78 4.33
N THR A 24 -9.02 -8.98 5.23
CA THR A 24 -10.47 -8.80 5.31
C THR A 24 -11.02 -8.15 4.03
N LYS A 25 -10.32 -7.17 3.45
CA LYS A 25 -10.71 -6.59 2.16
C LYS A 25 -10.63 -7.59 1.03
N LEU A 26 -9.62 -8.45 1.07
CA LEU A 26 -9.39 -9.49 0.09
C LEU A 26 -10.47 -10.59 0.12
N GLN A 27 -11.20 -10.79 1.21
CA GLN A 27 -12.25 -11.83 1.29
C GLN A 27 -13.36 -11.67 0.25
N THR A 28 -13.66 -10.43 -0.18
CA THR A 28 -14.79 -10.14 -1.08
C THR A 28 -14.36 -9.80 -2.50
N VAL A 29 -13.06 -9.89 -2.82
CA VAL A 29 -12.51 -9.49 -4.11
C VAL A 29 -11.50 -10.52 -4.62
N SER A 30 -11.41 -10.65 -5.95
CA SER A 30 -10.40 -11.46 -6.63
C SER A 30 -9.06 -10.73 -6.77
N ARG A 31 -9.07 -9.38 -6.71
CA ARG A 31 -7.88 -8.54 -6.88
C ARG A 31 -7.83 -7.43 -5.83
N LEU A 32 -6.65 -7.19 -5.29
CA LEU A 32 -6.32 -6.08 -4.41
C LEU A 32 -5.24 -5.21 -5.05
N ASP A 33 -5.61 -3.98 -5.38
CA ASP A 33 -4.68 -2.95 -5.85
C ASP A 33 -4.35 -2.01 -4.68
N LEU A 34 -3.09 -2.00 -4.25
CA LEU A 34 -2.58 -1.14 -3.20
C LEU A 34 -1.70 -0.05 -3.82
N VAL A 35 -2.15 1.18 -3.72
CA VAL A 35 -1.43 2.31 -4.31
C VAL A 35 -0.97 3.27 -3.23
N TRP A 36 0.31 3.63 -3.29
CA TRP A 36 0.94 4.57 -2.37
C TRP A 36 1.11 5.94 -3.01
N ASP A 37 1.12 6.97 -2.18
CA ASP A 37 1.56 8.30 -2.61
C ASP A 37 3.06 8.28 -2.93
N THR A 38 3.43 8.82 -4.09
CA THR A 38 4.82 9.13 -4.42
C THR A 38 5.13 10.59 -4.07
N TYR A 39 6.04 10.79 -3.13
CA TYR A 39 6.46 12.12 -2.68
C TYR A 39 7.71 12.57 -3.44
N LEU A 40 7.52 13.22 -4.59
CA LEU A 40 8.60 13.81 -5.37
C LEU A 40 9.04 15.15 -4.77
N ALA A 41 10.34 15.31 -4.53
CA ALA A 41 10.91 16.51 -3.90
C ALA A 41 10.75 17.76 -4.79
N ASP A 42 10.89 17.59 -6.11
CA ASP A 42 10.88 18.68 -7.09
C ASP A 42 9.50 18.97 -7.68
N SER A 43 8.42 18.47 -7.07
CA SER A 43 7.07 18.75 -7.56
C SER A 43 6.59 20.14 -7.15
N LEU A 44 5.60 20.66 -7.88
CA LEU A 44 4.94 21.93 -7.56
C LEU A 44 4.40 21.93 -6.12
N LYS A 45 3.95 20.77 -5.62
CA LYS A 45 3.47 20.60 -4.24
C LYS A 45 4.60 20.31 -3.24
N GLY A 46 5.77 19.86 -3.68
CA GLY A 46 6.97 19.60 -2.85
C GLY A 46 7.37 20.83 -2.05
N SER A 47 7.35 22.02 -2.68
CA SER A 47 7.60 23.30 -2.01
C SER A 47 6.62 23.63 -0.87
N THR A 48 5.35 23.24 -1.02
CA THR A 48 4.30 23.44 -0.01
C THR A 48 4.37 22.38 1.10
N ARG A 49 4.77 21.15 0.76
CA ARG A 49 5.01 20.03 1.70
C ARG A 49 6.25 20.29 2.57
N ALA A 50 7.32 20.83 1.99
CA ALA A 50 8.53 21.24 2.72
C ALA A 50 8.21 22.23 3.84
N LYS A 51 7.27 23.16 3.62
CA LYS A 51 6.78 24.11 4.64
C LYS A 51 5.94 23.45 5.74
N ARG A 52 5.34 22.28 5.49
CA ARG A 52 4.56 21.49 6.48
C ARG A 52 5.46 20.63 7.39
N GLY A 53 6.70 20.37 7.01
CA GLY A 53 7.60 19.43 7.66
C GLY A 53 8.24 19.95 8.96
N GLN A 54 7.57 19.76 10.09
CA GLN A 54 8.13 19.91 11.45
C GLN A 54 8.13 18.60 12.26
N GLY A 55 8.02 17.45 11.59
CA GLY A 55 8.01 16.14 12.24
C GLY A 55 9.42 15.59 12.48
N VAL A 56 9.56 14.65 13.42
CA VAL A 56 10.83 13.97 13.68
C VAL A 56 11.02 12.83 12.67
N ARG A 57 12.15 12.85 11.95
CA ARG A 57 12.58 11.74 11.10
C ARG A 57 12.81 10.50 11.96
N ARG A 58 12.18 9.38 11.60
CA ARG A 58 12.39 8.08 12.25
C ARG A 58 12.53 7.00 11.20
N ARG A 59 13.61 6.22 11.28
CA ARG A 59 13.85 5.10 10.41
C ARG A 59 12.80 4.00 10.63
N VAL A 60 12.22 3.48 9.56
CA VAL A 60 11.29 2.35 9.62
C VAL A 60 12.05 1.04 9.40
N VAL A 61 12.11 0.21 10.43
CA VAL A 61 12.61 -1.18 10.39
C VAL A 61 11.75 -2.02 11.33
N ALA A 62 11.67 -3.33 11.08
CA ALA A 62 10.80 -4.27 11.79
C ALA A 62 10.79 -4.07 13.32
N ALA A 63 11.97 -4.12 13.95
CA ALA A 63 12.13 -4.01 15.40
C ALA A 63 12.06 -2.57 15.96
N ALA A 64 12.00 -1.54 15.12
CA ALA A 64 11.94 -0.16 15.61
C ALA A 64 10.58 0.13 16.24
N ALA A 65 10.61 0.89 17.34
CA ALA A 65 9.41 1.28 18.05
C ALA A 65 8.51 2.20 17.23
N ILE A 66 7.21 1.92 17.25
CA ILE A 66 6.20 2.79 16.67
C ILE A 66 6.23 4.16 17.38
N PRO A 67 6.19 5.27 16.64
CA PRO A 67 6.10 6.58 17.25
C PRO A 67 4.75 6.80 17.93
N GLY A 68 4.78 7.20 19.20
CA GLY A 68 3.56 7.52 19.96
C GLY A 68 2.70 8.63 19.33
N ASN A 69 3.32 9.58 18.62
CA ASN A 69 2.60 10.56 17.81
C ASN A 69 2.63 10.18 16.32
N TRP A 70 1.71 9.29 15.95
CA TRP A 70 1.58 8.76 14.59
C TRP A 70 1.31 9.87 13.56
N GLN A 71 0.51 10.88 13.89
CA GLN A 71 0.21 11.99 12.98
C GLN A 71 1.45 12.80 12.64
N ASN A 72 2.29 13.12 13.62
CA ASN A 72 3.55 13.85 13.38
C ASN A 72 4.56 13.00 12.60
N PHE A 73 4.61 11.69 12.86
CA PHE A 73 5.45 10.78 12.07
C PHE A 73 5.06 10.81 10.58
N LEU A 74 3.76 10.78 10.28
CA LEU A 74 3.24 10.84 8.91
C LEU A 74 3.37 12.24 8.26
N ARG A 75 3.75 13.30 8.98
CA ARG A 75 4.03 14.60 8.36
C ARG A 75 5.36 14.65 7.63
N VAL A 76 6.23 13.65 7.84
CA VAL A 76 7.56 13.58 7.22
C VAL A 76 7.50 12.63 6.03
N ASP A 77 7.72 13.15 4.82
CA ASP A 77 7.57 12.39 3.57
C ASP A 77 8.50 11.17 3.48
N SER A 78 9.73 11.29 3.99
CA SER A 78 10.66 10.16 4.03
C SER A 78 10.23 9.07 5.02
N ASN A 79 9.52 9.42 6.11
CA ASN A 79 8.97 8.43 7.03
C ASN A 79 7.85 7.63 6.36
N LYS A 80 6.97 8.31 5.62
CA LYS A 80 5.91 7.67 4.83
C LYS A 80 6.50 6.77 3.75
N THR A 81 7.47 7.26 3.00
CA THR A 81 8.13 6.49 1.93
C THR A 81 8.71 5.19 2.47
N GLU A 82 9.43 5.24 3.60
CA GLU A 82 9.96 4.03 4.23
C GLU A 82 8.85 3.13 4.80
N LEU A 83 7.81 3.71 5.40
CA LEU A 83 6.67 2.95 5.88
C LEU A 83 5.99 2.17 4.75
N PHE A 84 5.76 2.81 3.61
CA PHE A 84 5.06 2.21 2.47
C PHE A 84 5.87 1.06 1.88
N ARG A 85 7.19 1.25 1.72
CA ARG A 85 8.10 0.18 1.30
C ARG A 85 8.07 -1.00 2.27
N PHE A 86 8.16 -0.72 3.57
CA PHE A 86 8.11 -1.76 4.60
C PHE A 86 6.80 -2.56 4.55
N LEU A 87 5.66 -1.88 4.46
CA LEU A 87 4.34 -2.53 4.41
C LEU A 87 4.13 -3.29 3.09
N SER A 88 4.65 -2.79 1.97
CA SER A 88 4.60 -3.48 0.68
C SER A 88 5.36 -4.80 0.75
N ALA A 89 6.58 -4.76 1.28
CA ALA A 89 7.40 -5.96 1.44
C ALA A 89 6.73 -6.98 2.35
N ALA A 90 6.21 -6.55 3.51
CA ALA A 90 5.51 -7.44 4.45
C ALA A 90 4.24 -8.05 3.84
N LEU A 91 3.46 -7.26 3.09
CA LEU A 91 2.25 -7.76 2.43
C LEU A 91 2.59 -8.71 1.29
N MET A 92 3.61 -8.41 0.50
CA MET A 92 4.10 -9.30 -0.55
C MET A 92 4.60 -10.63 0.03
N GLU A 93 5.31 -10.60 1.15
CA GLU A 93 5.77 -11.82 1.83
C GLU A 93 4.60 -12.67 2.35
N TRP A 94 3.62 -12.03 2.99
CA TRP A 94 2.41 -12.69 3.49
C TRP A 94 1.50 -13.22 2.38
N PHE A 95 1.45 -12.56 1.22
CA PHE A 95 0.51 -12.90 0.16
C PHE A 95 0.91 -14.20 -0.55
N ASP A 96 0.15 -15.24 -0.27
CA ASP A 96 0.22 -16.55 -0.91
C ASP A 96 -1.20 -17.08 -1.13
N GLN A 97 -1.93 -16.40 -2.02
CA GLN A 97 -3.34 -16.70 -2.31
C GLN A 97 -3.46 -17.07 -3.78
N GLU A 98 -3.62 -18.36 -4.07
CA GLU A 98 -3.56 -18.90 -5.44
C GLU A 98 -4.65 -18.32 -6.36
N ASP A 99 -5.86 -18.10 -5.83
CA ASP A 99 -7.01 -17.59 -6.60
C ASP A 99 -7.13 -16.07 -6.59
N LYS A 100 -6.11 -15.37 -6.10
CA LYS A 100 -6.17 -13.92 -5.89
C LYS A 100 -4.96 -13.20 -6.44
N GLN A 101 -5.21 -11.94 -6.78
CA GLN A 101 -4.20 -11.06 -7.33
C GLN A 101 -3.92 -9.90 -6.38
N LEU A 102 -2.65 -9.63 -6.15
CA LEU A 102 -2.15 -8.46 -5.44
C LEU A 102 -1.31 -7.64 -6.42
N VAL A 103 -1.57 -6.34 -6.47
CA VAL A 103 -0.76 -5.37 -7.22
C VAL A 103 -0.46 -4.22 -6.29
N ILE A 104 0.81 -3.85 -6.15
CA ILE A 104 1.26 -2.76 -5.28
C ILE A 104 2.12 -1.79 -6.08
N THR A 105 1.86 -0.50 -6.00
CA THR A 105 2.79 0.51 -6.52
C THR A 105 3.91 0.73 -5.51
N ASP A 106 5.17 0.71 -5.91
CA ASP A 106 6.30 1.06 -5.05
C ASP A 106 7.17 2.13 -5.73
N GLY A 107 6.91 3.39 -5.41
CA GLY A 107 7.46 4.52 -6.15
C GLY A 107 6.97 4.50 -7.61
N GLU A 108 7.90 4.43 -8.56
CA GLU A 108 7.59 4.36 -9.99
C GLU A 108 7.34 2.92 -10.48
N ALA A 109 7.70 1.92 -9.68
CA ALA A 109 7.57 0.51 -10.01
C ALA A 109 6.21 -0.07 -9.57
N VAL A 110 5.87 -1.24 -10.12
CA VAL A 110 4.70 -2.02 -9.73
C VAL A 110 5.16 -3.43 -9.36
N LEU A 111 4.74 -3.89 -8.18
CA LEU A 111 4.92 -5.25 -7.69
C LEU A 111 3.60 -6.00 -7.89
N SER A 112 3.65 -7.28 -8.25
CA SER A 112 2.45 -8.10 -8.33
C SER A 112 2.67 -9.53 -7.88
N LYS A 113 1.60 -10.14 -7.35
CA LYS A 113 1.49 -11.57 -7.09
C LYS A 113 0.12 -12.08 -7.57
N PRO A 114 0.06 -13.11 -8.45
CA PRO A 114 1.18 -13.67 -9.20
C PRO A 114 1.85 -12.61 -10.10
N LEU A 115 3.05 -12.91 -10.61
CA LEU A 115 3.76 -12.01 -11.51
C LEU A 115 2.93 -11.79 -12.78
N LEU A 116 2.62 -10.54 -13.10
CA LEU A 116 1.86 -10.21 -14.31
C LEU A 116 2.81 -10.05 -15.49
N PRO A 117 2.48 -10.65 -16.66
CA PRO A 117 3.35 -10.62 -17.83
C PRO A 117 3.43 -9.24 -18.48
N ASP A 118 2.41 -8.39 -18.29
CA ASP A 118 2.40 -7.01 -18.78
C ASP A 118 2.02 -6.04 -17.66
N LEU A 119 3.02 -5.30 -17.19
CA LEU A 119 2.88 -4.21 -16.22
C LEU A 119 2.99 -2.83 -16.89
N THR A 120 3.16 -2.76 -18.22
CA THR A 120 3.40 -1.48 -18.93
C THR A 120 2.17 -0.57 -18.97
N SER A 121 0.98 -1.13 -18.76
CA SER A 121 -0.25 -0.35 -18.56
C SER A 121 -0.42 0.20 -17.14
N LEU A 122 0.37 -0.32 -16.18
CA LEU A 122 0.31 0.03 -14.75
C LEU A 122 1.55 0.81 -14.29
N ALA A 123 2.67 0.70 -15.00
CA ALA A 123 3.92 1.42 -14.77
C ALA A 123 4.25 2.32 -15.98
N PRO A 124 4.87 3.50 -15.78
CA PRO A 124 5.32 4.04 -14.50
C PRO A 124 4.20 4.71 -13.70
N CYS A 125 4.20 4.53 -12.38
CA CYS A 125 3.29 5.23 -11.47
C CYS A 125 3.81 6.63 -11.16
N ASN A 126 3.49 7.62 -12.01
CA ASN A 126 3.92 9.02 -11.87
C ASN A 126 2.94 9.91 -11.09
N HIS A 127 2.00 9.29 -10.38
CA HIS A 127 0.95 10.00 -9.66
C HIS A 127 1.44 10.54 -8.30
N GLU A 128 1.31 11.85 -8.09
CA GLU A 128 1.91 12.57 -6.95
C GLU A 128 1.09 12.54 -5.65
N GLU A 129 -0.20 12.18 -5.71
CA GLU A 129 -1.11 12.20 -4.54
C GLU A 129 -2.33 11.31 -4.75
N ALA A 130 -2.24 10.05 -4.31
CA ALA A 130 -3.37 9.18 -4.03
C ALA A 130 -4.16 9.77 -2.86
N ASP A 131 -5.01 10.74 -3.17
CA ASP A 131 -5.96 11.34 -2.23
C ASP A 131 -6.62 10.20 -1.45
N SER A 132 -6.38 10.12 -0.13
CA SER A 132 -6.21 8.90 0.72
C SER A 132 -7.33 7.82 0.70
N ARG A 133 -7.79 7.44 -0.47
CA ARG A 133 -9.02 6.71 -0.83
C ARG A 133 -8.78 5.64 -1.91
N MET A 134 -7.54 5.26 -2.21
CA MET A 134 -7.29 4.27 -3.25
C MET A 134 -7.37 2.84 -2.71
N LEU A 135 -8.60 2.35 -2.69
CA LEU A 135 -8.97 0.93 -2.75
C LEU A 135 -10.21 0.83 -3.63
N LEU A 136 -10.04 0.57 -4.93
CA LEU A 136 -11.00 -0.19 -5.74
C LEU A 136 -10.47 -0.37 -7.18
N THR A 137 -10.39 -1.62 -7.64
CA THR A 137 -10.93 -1.97 -8.96
C THR A 137 -11.55 -3.36 -8.91
N GLN A 138 -12.84 -3.39 -9.23
CA GLN A 138 -13.73 -4.53 -9.29
C GLN A 138 -13.48 -5.32 -10.59
N THR A 139 -13.29 -6.63 -10.46
CA THR A 139 -13.70 -7.55 -11.53
C THR A 139 -14.54 -8.62 -10.86
N SER A 140 -15.86 -8.39 -10.81
CA SER A 140 -16.78 -9.52 -10.74
C SER A 140 -16.49 -10.36 -11.97
N MET A 141 -15.94 -11.55 -11.78
CA MET A 141 -16.15 -12.59 -12.78
C MET A 141 -17.62 -12.98 -12.65
N ASP A 142 -18.50 -12.24 -13.34
CA ASP A 142 -19.82 -12.74 -13.60
C ASP A 142 -19.64 -14.03 -14.38
N THR A 143 -19.98 -15.11 -13.69
CA THR A 143 -20.16 -16.46 -14.19
C THR A 143 -20.87 -16.39 -15.55
N MET A 144 -20.13 -16.53 -16.65
CA MET A 144 -20.73 -16.94 -17.92
C MET A 144 -21.13 -18.41 -17.74
N GLN A 145 -22.31 -18.62 -17.17
CA GLN A 145 -23.06 -19.85 -17.43
C GLN A 145 -23.40 -19.86 -18.91
N TYR A 146 -22.59 -20.55 -19.72
CA TYR A 146 -23.07 -21.07 -20.99
C TYR A 146 -23.99 -22.25 -20.68
N SER A 147 -25.28 -21.96 -20.53
CA SER A 147 -26.33 -22.95 -20.78
C SER A 147 -26.54 -23.05 -22.29
N SER A 148 -25.82 -23.96 -22.93
CA SER A 148 -26.26 -24.49 -24.23
C SER A 148 -27.19 -25.66 -23.96
N GLY A 149 -28.48 -25.34 -23.95
CA GLY A 149 -29.55 -26.32 -24.09
C GLY A 149 -29.76 -26.72 -25.55
N LEU A 150 -30.33 -27.93 -25.68
CA LEU A 150 -30.70 -28.73 -26.86
C LEU A 150 -29.57 -29.56 -27.49
#